data_AF-A0A0C3CF25-F1
#
_entry.id   AF-A0A0C3CF25-F1
#
_cell.length_a   1.000
_cell.length_b   1.000
_cell.length_c   1.000
_cell.angle_alpha   90.00
_cell.angle_beta   90.00
_cell.angle_gamma   90.00
#
_symmetry.space_group_name_H-M   'P 1'
#
loop_
_entity.id
_entity.type
_entity.pdbx_description
1 polymer ?
#
loop_
_entity_poly.entity_id
_entity_poly.type
_entity_poly.pdbx_seq_one_letter_code
_entity_poly.pdbx_strand_id
1 'polypeptide(L)'
;MGRPRLYNTPEETKAAKAASSKRSYQRHRDEINEKRKKKYRKTKKKNTNAESPCSIKSRLGFCVERSESIASRLTKLCQPERASYLDKICATFMREKTMECIESHIGKVDKLQASIRKYEDAVISLSGIGAAYEGIKKVSQDVREVVGDLEEISCAALLGVDEVENMWNARKFSYQEK
;
A
#
# COMPACT_ATOMS: atom_id res chain seq x y z
N MET A 1 33.04 55.09 -19.95
CA MET A 1 33.89 54.16 -19.17
C MET A 1 32.99 53.24 -18.35
N GLY A 2 33.05 51.92 -18.58
CA GLY A 2 32.24 50.95 -17.83
C GLY A 2 32.80 50.68 -16.43
N ARG A 3 31.94 50.35 -15.46
CA ARG A 3 32.38 49.99 -14.09
C ARG A 3 33.19 48.68 -14.15
N PRO A 4 34.40 48.63 -13.56
CA PRO A 4 35.21 47.41 -13.52
C PRO A 4 34.48 46.25 -12.84
N ARG A 5 34.64 45.04 -13.38
CA ARG A 5 34.11 43.81 -12.77
C ARG A 5 34.96 43.44 -11.56
N LEU A 6 34.30 43.05 -10.47
CA LEU A 6 34.94 42.70 -9.20
C LEU A 6 35.58 41.29 -9.22
N TYR A 7 35.12 40.42 -10.10
CA TYR A 7 35.60 39.04 -10.27
C TYR A 7 35.81 38.78 -11.77
N ASN A 8 36.91 38.11 -12.10
CA ASN A 8 37.32 37.86 -13.48
C ASN A 8 37.01 36.43 -13.92
N THR A 9 36.91 35.51 -12.96
CA THR A 9 36.59 34.10 -13.23
C THR A 9 35.24 33.68 -12.62
N PRO A 10 34.57 32.67 -13.20
CA PRO A 10 33.37 32.10 -12.62
C PRO A 10 33.65 31.45 -11.25
N GLU A 11 34.86 30.92 -11.05
CA GLU A 11 35.29 30.30 -9.80
C GLU A 11 35.40 31.32 -8.65
N GLU A 12 36.02 32.48 -8.90
CA GLU A 12 36.09 33.58 -7.94
C GLU A 12 34.70 34.06 -7.53
N THR A 13 33.77 34.16 -8.48
CA THR A 13 32.38 34.55 -8.20
C THR A 13 31.69 33.51 -7.30
N LYS A 14 31.91 32.21 -7.55
CA LYS A 14 31.35 31.12 -6.73
C LYS A 14 31.96 31.13 -5.32
N ALA A 15 33.27 31.30 -5.19
CA ALA A 15 33.96 31.40 -3.91
C ALA A 15 33.46 32.60 -3.09
N ALA A 16 33.30 33.77 -3.72
CA ALA A 16 32.78 34.97 -3.08
C ALA A 16 31.33 34.79 -2.60
N LYS A 17 30.47 34.18 -3.41
CA LYS A 17 29.09 33.83 -3.02
C LYS A 17 29.07 32.85 -1.85
N ALA A 18 29.87 31.79 -1.89
CA ALA A 18 29.97 30.82 -0.80
C ALA A 18 30.43 31.48 0.51
N ALA A 19 31.45 32.33 0.46
CA ALA A 19 31.95 33.09 1.61
C ALA A 19 30.91 34.09 2.15
N SER A 20 30.17 34.78 1.27
CA SER A 20 29.08 35.66 1.67
C SER A 20 27.94 34.90 2.34
N SER A 21 27.49 33.79 1.75
CA SER A 21 26.47 32.92 2.31
C SER A 21 26.89 32.33 3.66
N LYS A 22 28.15 31.91 3.81
CA LYS A 22 28.70 31.40 5.07
C LYS A 22 28.66 32.47 6.17
N ARG A 23 29.11 33.70 5.87
CA ARG A 23 29.07 34.82 6.81
C ARG A 23 27.64 35.21 7.18
N SER A 24 26.75 35.27 6.20
CA SER A 24 25.32 35.53 6.42
C SER A 24 24.67 34.46 7.29
N TYR A 25 24.91 33.17 7.00
CA TYR A 25 24.39 32.06 7.78
C TYR A 25 24.90 32.09 9.23
N GLN A 26 26.19 32.36 9.43
CA GLN A 26 26.76 32.49 10.78
C GLN A 26 26.09 33.62 11.57
N ARG A 27 25.86 34.79 10.96
CA ARG A 27 25.17 35.92 11.61
C ARG A 27 23.72 35.59 11.97
N HIS A 28 22.99 34.86 11.13
CA HIS A 28 21.56 34.58 11.32
C HIS A 28 21.27 33.15 11.80
N ARG A 29 22.27 32.42 12.29
CA ARG A 29 22.16 31.00 12.63
C ARG A 29 21.05 30.77 13.65
N ASP A 30 20.99 31.60 14.68
CA ASP A 30 20.06 31.45 15.79
C ASP A 30 18.62 31.78 15.39
N GLU A 31 18.41 32.84 14.60
CA GLU A 31 17.09 33.17 14.05
C GLU A 31 16.55 32.05 13.14
N ILE A 32 17.40 31.50 12.27
CA ILE A 32 17.02 30.37 11.39
C ILE A 32 16.62 29.16 12.25
N ASN A 33 17.41 28.85 13.27
CA ASN A 33 17.13 27.75 14.19
C ASN A 33 15.85 27.98 15.00
N GLU A 34 15.61 29.20 15.47
CA GLU A 34 14.41 29.56 16.21
C GLU A 34 13.15 29.47 15.33
N LYS A 35 13.21 29.99 14.09
CA LYS A 35 12.15 29.84 13.09
C LYS A 35 11.84 28.36 12.81
N ARG A 36 12.89 27.53 12.66
CA ARG A 36 12.75 26.07 12.49
C ARG A 36 12.10 25.43 13.72
N LYS A 37 12.53 25.76 14.94
CA LYS A 37 11.93 25.27 16.20
C LYS A 37 10.47 25.69 16.33
N LYS A 38 10.12 26.95 16.02
CA LYS A 38 8.74 27.45 16.03
C LYS A 38 7.86 26.69 15.03
N LYS A 39 8.34 26.47 13.80
CA LYS A 39 7.62 25.69 12.78
C LYS A 39 7.38 24.26 13.26
N TYR A 40 8.41 23.61 13.81
CA TYR A 40 8.32 22.25 14.36
C TYR A 40 7.34 22.17 15.54
N ARG A 41 7.35 23.14 16.46
CA ARG A 41 6.39 23.19 17.58
C ARG A 41 4.95 23.37 17.09
N LYS A 42 4.72 24.19 16.05
CA LYS A 42 3.38 24.37 15.44
C LYS A 42 2.88 23.09 14.78
N THR A 43 3.73 22.37 14.05
CA THR A 43 3.35 21.08 13.44
C THR A 43 3.14 19.99 14.49
N LYS A 44 3.99 19.93 15.52
CA LYS A 44 3.84 18.96 16.62
C LYS A 44 2.57 19.21 17.43
N LYS A 45 2.25 20.46 17.78
CA LYS A 45 1.00 20.80 18.50
C LYS A 45 -0.26 20.45 17.71
N LYS A 46 -0.23 20.58 16.37
CA LYS A 46 -1.36 20.10 15.53
C LYS A 46 -1.57 18.59 15.62
N ASN A 47 -0.51 17.82 15.87
CA ASN A 47 -0.59 16.36 15.97
C ASN A 47 -0.91 15.87 17.38
N THR A 48 -0.76 16.69 18.43
CA THR A 48 -1.00 16.28 19.83
C THR A 48 -2.32 16.80 20.40
N ASN A 49 -3.14 17.53 19.63
CA ASN A 49 -4.51 17.78 20.03
C ASN A 49 -5.23 16.43 19.98
N ALA A 50 -5.45 15.86 21.17
CA ALA A 50 -6.21 14.65 21.41
C ALA A 50 -7.38 14.59 20.43
N GLU A 51 -7.40 13.56 19.60
CA GLU A 51 -8.43 13.39 18.58
C GLU A 51 -9.79 13.47 19.28
N SER A 52 -10.55 14.52 18.96
CA SER A 52 -11.90 14.66 19.47
C SER A 52 -12.66 13.35 19.22
N PRO A 53 -13.49 12.85 20.14
CA PRO A 53 -14.27 11.63 19.93
C PRO A 53 -15.06 11.61 18.61
N CYS A 54 -15.43 12.80 18.09
CA CYS A 54 -16.07 12.96 16.79
C CYS A 54 -15.13 12.62 15.59
N SER A 55 -13.82 12.85 15.75
CA SER A 55 -12.77 12.44 14.80
C SER A 55 -12.57 10.92 14.78
N ILE A 56 -12.69 10.24 15.92
CA ILE A 56 -12.50 8.78 15.98
C ILE A 56 -13.65 8.07 15.25
N LYS A 57 -14.90 8.44 15.53
CA LYS A 57 -16.08 7.85 14.87
C LYS A 57 -16.05 8.03 13.34
N SER A 58 -15.69 9.23 12.87
CA SER A 58 -15.57 9.50 11.43
C SER A 58 -14.45 8.69 10.78
N ARG A 59 -13.30 8.52 11.44
CA ARG A 59 -12.21 7.65 10.96
C ARG A 59 -12.59 6.17 10.92
N LEU A 60 -13.31 5.67 11.93
CA LEU A 60 -13.81 4.30 11.94
C LEU A 60 -14.81 4.06 10.80
N GLY A 61 -15.77 4.97 10.63
CA GLY A 61 -16.71 4.92 9.50
C GLY A 61 -15.99 4.89 8.16
N PHE A 62 -14.97 5.72 7.98
CA PHE A 62 -14.12 5.70 6.77
C PHE A 62 -13.40 4.36 6.56
N CYS A 63 -12.86 3.74 7.61
CA CYS A 63 -12.20 2.44 7.48
C CYS A 63 -13.18 1.33 7.07
N VAL A 64 -14.38 1.33 7.65
CA VAL A 64 -15.44 0.38 7.31
C VAL A 64 -15.89 0.57 5.85
N GLU A 65 -16.23 1.80 5.45
CA GLU A 65 -16.62 2.10 4.06
C GLU A 65 -15.53 1.67 3.05
N ARG A 66 -14.25 1.90 3.40
CA ARG A 66 -13.14 1.46 2.54
C ARG A 66 -12.97 -0.05 2.49
N SER A 67 -13.25 -0.76 3.57
CA SER A 67 -13.24 -2.22 3.57
C SER A 67 -14.34 -2.79 2.68
N GLU A 68 -15.54 -2.21 2.69
CA GLU A 68 -16.65 -2.60 1.80
C GLU A 68 -16.32 -2.32 0.32
N SER A 69 -15.62 -1.22 0.06
CA SER A 69 -15.09 -0.92 -1.27
C SER A 69 -14.07 -1.96 -1.74
N ILE A 70 -13.22 -2.48 -0.84
CA ILE A 70 -12.30 -3.58 -1.14
C ILE A 70 -13.08 -4.87 -1.43
N ALA A 71 -14.09 -5.21 -0.62
CA ALA A 71 -14.95 -6.37 -0.87
C ALA A 71 -15.58 -6.28 -2.26
N SER A 72 -16.15 -5.12 -2.61
CA SER A 72 -16.73 -4.88 -3.93
C SER A 72 -15.72 -5.04 -5.08
N ARG A 73 -14.46 -4.63 -4.88
CA ARG A 73 -13.38 -4.80 -5.86
C ARG A 73 -12.96 -6.27 -5.99
N LEU A 74 -12.91 -7.01 -4.88
CA LEU A 74 -12.66 -8.45 -4.88
C LEU A 74 -13.78 -9.18 -5.64
N THR A 75 -15.06 -8.88 -5.35
CA THR A 75 -16.19 -9.47 -6.08
C THR A 75 -16.09 -9.19 -7.58
N LYS A 76 -15.78 -7.95 -7.98
CA LYS A 76 -15.58 -7.60 -9.41
C LYS A 76 -14.43 -8.36 -10.07
N LEU A 77 -13.36 -8.66 -9.32
CA LEU A 77 -12.24 -9.45 -9.82
C LEU A 77 -12.65 -10.92 -10.04
N CYS A 78 -13.43 -11.48 -9.12
CA CYS A 78 -13.84 -12.88 -9.13
C CYS A 78 -15.12 -13.17 -9.95
N GLN A 79 -15.80 -12.16 -10.48
CA GLN A 79 -17.15 -12.31 -11.06
C GLN A 79 -17.22 -13.29 -12.26
N PRO A 80 -18.28 -14.12 -12.37
CA PRO A 80 -19.47 -14.16 -11.51
C PRO A 80 -19.30 -14.98 -10.20
N GLU A 81 -18.34 -15.90 -10.15
CA GLU A 81 -18.14 -16.83 -9.03
C GLU A 81 -16.64 -17.10 -8.82
N ARG A 82 -16.21 -17.22 -7.57
CA ARG A 82 -14.80 -17.48 -7.19
C ARG A 82 -14.23 -18.72 -7.89
N ALA A 83 -14.97 -19.83 -7.88
CA ALA A 83 -14.56 -21.07 -8.55
C ALA A 83 -14.39 -20.85 -10.07
N SER A 84 -15.37 -20.21 -10.72
CA SER A 84 -15.28 -19.88 -12.15
C SER A 84 -14.07 -18.98 -12.49
N TYR A 85 -13.73 -18.04 -11.62
CA TYR A 85 -12.56 -17.20 -11.79
C TYR A 85 -11.24 -18.01 -11.71
N LEU A 86 -11.12 -18.90 -10.72
CA LEU A 86 -9.93 -19.74 -10.56
C LEU A 86 -9.81 -20.78 -11.68
N ASP A 87 -10.92 -21.39 -12.09
CA ASP A 87 -10.96 -22.31 -13.23
C ASP A 87 -10.51 -21.64 -14.54
N LYS A 88 -10.86 -20.37 -14.75
CA LYS A 88 -10.36 -19.59 -15.89
C LYS A 88 -8.85 -19.37 -15.83
N ILE A 89 -8.29 -19.19 -14.64
CA ILE A 89 -6.83 -19.04 -14.46
C ILE A 89 -6.14 -20.35 -14.77
N CYS A 90 -6.62 -21.47 -14.24
CA CYS A 90 -6.11 -22.81 -14.57
C CYS A 90 -6.19 -23.09 -16.07
N ALA A 91 -7.34 -22.85 -16.71
CA ALA A 91 -7.53 -23.00 -18.15
C ALA A 91 -6.57 -22.13 -18.99
N THR A 92 -6.35 -20.88 -18.56
CA THR A 92 -5.42 -19.95 -19.21
C THR A 92 -3.98 -20.42 -19.05
N PHE A 93 -3.60 -20.88 -17.85
CA PHE A 93 -2.28 -21.43 -17.57
C PHE A 93 -2.01 -22.70 -18.40
N MET A 94 -2.94 -23.64 -18.49
CA MET A 94 -2.75 -24.86 -19.31
C MET A 94 -2.58 -24.54 -20.80
N ARG A 95 -3.24 -23.47 -21.30
CA ARG A 95 -3.10 -23.01 -22.68
C ARG A 95 -1.77 -22.31 -22.95
N GLU A 96 -1.35 -21.40 -22.07
CA GLU A 96 -0.19 -20.52 -22.28
C GLU A 96 1.11 -21.11 -21.75
N LYS A 97 1.02 -21.99 -20.73
CA LYS A 97 2.14 -22.63 -20.03
C LYS A 97 3.12 -21.65 -19.40
N THR A 98 2.64 -20.45 -19.05
CA THR A 98 3.43 -19.38 -18.43
C THR A 98 2.89 -19.03 -17.06
N MET A 99 3.75 -18.92 -16.05
CA MET A 99 3.36 -18.50 -14.69
C MET A 99 2.95 -17.03 -14.59
N GLU A 100 3.32 -16.20 -15.57
CA GLU A 100 3.04 -14.76 -15.57
C GLU A 100 1.55 -14.43 -15.39
N CYS A 101 0.65 -15.29 -15.91
CA CYS A 101 -0.79 -15.09 -15.74
C CYS A 101 -1.20 -15.26 -14.27
N ILE A 102 -0.74 -16.31 -13.59
CA ILE A 102 -1.02 -16.58 -12.17
C ILE A 102 -0.42 -15.47 -11.30
N GLU A 103 0.85 -15.12 -11.50
CA GLU A 103 1.55 -14.08 -10.74
C GLU A 103 0.89 -12.70 -10.90
N SER A 104 0.44 -12.35 -12.11
CA SER A 104 -0.30 -11.12 -12.37
C SER A 104 -1.61 -11.06 -11.57
N HIS A 105 -2.29 -12.19 -11.41
CA HIS A 105 -3.51 -12.28 -10.62
C HIS A 105 -3.21 -12.24 -9.11
N ILE A 106 -2.20 -12.95 -8.62
CA ILE A 106 -1.71 -12.86 -7.22
C ILE A 106 -1.40 -11.40 -6.88
N GLY A 107 -0.61 -10.72 -7.71
CA GLY A 107 -0.23 -9.33 -7.48
C GLY A 107 -1.41 -8.34 -7.49
N LYS A 108 -2.54 -8.66 -8.12
CA LYS A 108 -3.77 -7.84 -8.02
C LYS A 108 -4.46 -8.04 -6.68
N VAL A 109 -4.54 -9.29 -6.19
CA VAL A 109 -5.19 -9.61 -4.92
C VAL A 109 -4.32 -9.16 -3.73
N ASP A 110 -2.99 -9.27 -3.82
CA ASP A 110 -2.06 -8.77 -2.81
C ASP A 110 -2.21 -7.27 -2.55
N LYS A 111 -2.48 -6.47 -3.60
CA LYS A 111 -2.76 -5.04 -3.44
C LYS A 111 -4.04 -4.80 -2.62
N LEU A 112 -5.05 -5.66 -2.77
CA LEU A 112 -6.25 -5.62 -1.93
C LEU A 112 -5.92 -6.05 -0.50
N GLN A 113 -5.11 -7.11 -0.34
CA GLN A 113 -4.69 -7.62 0.96
C GLN A 113 -3.86 -6.60 1.76
N ALA A 114 -2.90 -5.94 1.12
CA ALA A 114 -2.13 -4.86 1.75
C ALA A 114 -3.02 -3.68 2.14
N SER A 115 -4.02 -3.37 1.32
CA SER A 115 -4.98 -2.30 1.61
C SER A 115 -5.87 -2.64 2.80
N ILE A 116 -6.39 -3.88 2.90
CA ILE A 116 -7.27 -4.27 4.01
C ILE A 116 -6.51 -4.34 5.33
N ARG A 117 -5.27 -4.87 5.34
CA ARG A 117 -4.40 -4.91 6.53
C ARG A 117 -4.17 -3.52 7.12
N LYS A 118 -3.96 -2.51 6.26
CA LYS A 118 -3.84 -1.11 6.70
C LYS A 118 -5.10 -0.60 7.44
N TYR A 119 -6.29 -1.02 7.01
CA TYR A 119 -7.54 -0.64 7.68
C TYR A 119 -7.77 -1.46 8.95
N GLU A 120 -7.39 -2.74 8.97
CA GLU A 120 -7.39 -3.56 10.20
C GLU A 120 -6.52 -2.91 11.29
N ASP A 121 -5.27 -2.59 10.97
CA ASP A 121 -4.33 -1.95 11.90
C ASP A 121 -4.86 -0.60 12.41
N ALA A 122 -5.48 0.18 11.51
CA ALA A 122 -6.07 1.47 11.87
C ALA A 122 -7.26 1.31 12.82
N VAL A 123 -8.14 0.33 12.59
CA VAL A 123 -9.30 0.08 13.46
C VAL A 123 -8.86 -0.48 14.81
N ILE A 124 -7.91 -1.41 14.85
CA ILE A 124 -7.33 -1.92 16.10
C ILE A 124 -6.73 -0.76 16.91
N SER A 125 -6.00 0.14 16.25
CA SER A 125 -5.38 1.31 16.91
C SER A 125 -6.40 2.32 17.44
N LEU A 126 -7.56 2.47 16.77
CA LEU A 126 -8.57 3.48 17.11
C LEU A 126 -9.59 3.01 18.14
N SER A 127 -10.04 1.76 18.05
CA SER A 127 -11.13 1.22 18.87
C SER A 127 -10.85 -0.14 19.49
N GLY A 128 -9.71 -0.77 19.19
CA GLY A 128 -9.44 -2.15 19.58
C GLY A 128 -10.28 -3.16 18.79
N ILE A 129 -10.41 -4.36 19.35
CA ILE A 129 -11.19 -5.46 18.78
C ILE A 129 -12.66 -5.25 19.15
N GLY A 130 -13.50 -4.98 18.15
CA GLY A 130 -14.93 -4.76 18.33
C GLY A 130 -15.72 -4.99 17.05
N ALA A 131 -16.98 -4.53 17.00
CA ALA A 131 -17.87 -4.78 15.86
C ALA A 131 -17.32 -4.28 14.51
N ALA A 132 -16.66 -3.10 14.50
CA ALA A 132 -16.03 -2.56 13.30
C ALA A 132 -14.88 -3.44 12.80
N TYR A 133 -14.09 -4.00 13.72
CA TYR A 133 -12.99 -4.91 13.37
C TYR A 133 -13.52 -6.22 12.79
N GLU A 134 -14.57 -6.80 13.38
CA GLU A 134 -15.17 -8.04 12.87
C GLU A 134 -15.71 -7.92 11.44
N GLY A 135 -16.28 -6.76 11.09
CA GLY A 135 -16.69 -6.48 9.70
C GLY A 135 -15.52 -6.51 8.72
N ILE A 136 -14.42 -5.82 9.06
CA ILE A 136 -13.19 -5.77 8.23
C ILE A 136 -12.52 -7.15 8.17
N LYS A 137 -12.50 -7.88 9.28
CA LYS A 137 -11.89 -9.21 9.39
C LYS A 137 -12.52 -10.22 8.43
N LYS A 138 -13.85 -10.16 8.23
CA LYS A 138 -14.54 -10.99 7.23
C LYS A 138 -14.01 -10.71 5.82
N VAL A 139 -13.95 -9.44 5.42
CA VAL A 139 -13.39 -9.05 4.11
C VAL A 139 -11.94 -9.47 3.98
N SER A 140 -11.14 -9.32 5.04
CA SER A 140 -9.74 -9.75 5.09
C SER A 140 -9.58 -11.27 4.97
N GLN A 141 -10.51 -12.04 5.53
CA GLN A 141 -10.56 -13.48 5.37
C GLN A 141 -10.90 -13.85 3.93
N ASP A 142 -11.93 -13.25 3.35
CA ASP A 142 -12.32 -13.50 1.94
C ASP A 142 -11.15 -13.23 0.98
N VAL A 143 -10.45 -12.11 1.16
CA VAL A 143 -9.26 -11.78 0.36
C VAL A 143 -8.15 -12.82 0.58
N ARG A 144 -7.88 -13.22 1.83
CA ARG A 144 -6.86 -14.22 2.16
C ARG A 144 -7.16 -15.58 1.55
N GLU A 145 -8.42 -16.00 1.56
CA GLU A 145 -8.81 -17.27 0.97
C GLU A 145 -8.57 -17.28 -0.53
N VAL A 146 -8.87 -16.20 -1.24
CA VAL A 146 -8.58 -16.09 -2.69
C VAL A 146 -7.07 -16.08 -2.95
N VAL A 147 -6.26 -15.41 -2.12
CA VAL A 147 -4.80 -15.49 -2.22
C VAL A 147 -4.32 -16.93 -2.03
N GLY A 148 -4.81 -17.62 -0.99
CA GLY A 148 -4.43 -18.99 -0.69
C GLY A 148 -4.72 -19.96 -1.84
N ASP A 149 -5.89 -19.85 -2.48
CA ASP A 149 -6.21 -20.68 -3.65
C ASP A 149 -5.27 -20.38 -4.84
N LEU A 150 -4.94 -19.11 -5.07
CA LEU A 150 -4.03 -18.72 -6.15
C LEU A 150 -2.60 -19.20 -5.88
N GLU A 151 -2.16 -19.14 -4.62
CA GLU A 151 -0.87 -19.68 -4.19
C GLU A 151 -0.84 -21.22 -4.31
N GLU A 152 -1.93 -21.91 -4.01
CA GLU A 152 -2.06 -23.36 -4.22
C GLU A 152 -1.92 -23.73 -5.71
N ILE A 153 -2.62 -23.01 -6.60
CA ILE A 153 -2.48 -23.17 -8.05
C ILE A 153 -1.04 -22.86 -8.49
N SER A 154 -0.43 -21.80 -7.96
CA SER A 154 0.96 -21.45 -8.26
C SER A 154 1.95 -22.53 -7.82
N CYS A 155 1.73 -23.14 -6.65
CA CYS A 155 2.55 -24.24 -6.14
C CYS A 155 2.43 -25.48 -7.04
N ALA A 156 1.22 -25.83 -7.48
CA ALA A 156 1.02 -26.91 -8.45
C ALA A 156 1.69 -26.59 -9.80
N ALA A 157 1.58 -25.35 -10.28
CA ALA A 157 2.19 -24.89 -11.51
C ALA A 157 3.72 -25.00 -11.51
N LEU A 158 4.37 -24.81 -10.35
CA LEU A 158 5.81 -25.01 -10.18
C LEU A 158 6.26 -26.47 -10.35
N LEU A 159 5.36 -27.44 -10.13
CA LEU A 159 5.64 -28.87 -10.33
C LEU A 159 5.48 -29.30 -11.80
N GLY A 160 4.67 -28.57 -12.57
CA GLY A 160 4.47 -28.78 -14.00
C GLY A 160 3.02 -28.62 -14.43
N VAL A 161 2.79 -28.54 -15.74
CA VAL A 161 1.44 -28.38 -16.31
C VAL A 161 0.58 -29.63 -16.05
N ASP A 162 1.19 -30.82 -16.15
CA ASP A 162 0.50 -32.09 -15.94
C ASP A 162 -0.04 -32.21 -14.49
N GLU A 163 0.67 -31.65 -13.50
CA GLU A 163 0.24 -31.69 -12.11
C GLU A 163 -0.98 -30.79 -11.88
N VAL A 164 -0.98 -29.59 -12.48
CA VAL A 164 -2.15 -28.69 -12.45
C VAL A 164 -3.35 -29.37 -13.11
N GLU A 165 -3.17 -30.00 -14.27
CA GLU A 165 -4.24 -30.72 -14.97
C GLU A 165 -4.77 -31.90 -14.14
N ASN A 166 -3.87 -32.69 -13.54
CA ASN A 166 -4.23 -33.82 -12.67
C ASN A 166 -5.01 -33.35 -11.42
N MET A 167 -4.53 -32.32 -10.73
CA MET A 167 -5.21 -31.76 -9.54
C MET A 167 -6.56 -31.15 -9.90
N TRP A 168 -6.64 -30.44 -11.03
CA TRP A 168 -7.87 -29.80 -11.49
C TRP A 168 -8.95 -30.81 -11.87
N ASN A 169 -8.57 -31.84 -12.65
CA ASN A 169 -9.47 -32.92 -13.07
C ASN A 169 -9.91 -33.79 -11.88
N ALA A 170 -9.01 -34.02 -10.91
CA ALA A 170 -9.32 -34.78 -9.70
C ALA A 170 -10.09 -33.99 -8.64
N ARG A 171 -10.39 -32.70 -8.88
CA ARG A 171 -11.03 -31.78 -7.94
C ARG A 171 -10.32 -31.67 -6.59
N LYS A 172 -8.98 -31.63 -6.61
CA LYS A 172 -8.15 -31.61 -5.39
C LYS A 172 -7.80 -30.22 -4.89
N PHE A 173 -8.17 -29.15 -5.60
CA PHE A 173 -7.91 -27.80 -5.12
C PHE A 173 -8.88 -27.40 -4.01
N SER A 174 -8.37 -26.65 -3.03
CA SER A 174 -9.13 -26.22 -1.84
C SER A 174 -10.38 -25.39 -2.19
N TYR A 175 -10.38 -24.71 -3.34
CA TYR A 175 -11.52 -23.92 -3.80
C TYR A 175 -12.66 -24.75 -4.41
N GLN A 176 -12.42 -26.02 -4.77
CA GLN A 176 -13.40 -26.90 -5.41
C GLN A 176 -14.21 -27.73 -4.41
N GLU A 177 -13.76 -27.79 -3.15
CA GLU A 177 -14.46 -28.50 -2.05
C GLU A 177 -15.55 -27.66 -1.39
N LYS A 178 -15.61 -26.35 -1.66
CA LYS A 178 -16.53 -25.39 -1.05
C LYS A 178 -17.75 -25.12 -1.94
#